data_AF-A0A7Y5FV49-F1
#
_entry.id   AF-A0A7Y5FV49-F1
#
_cell.length_a   1.000
_cell.length_b   1.000
_cell.length_c   1.000
_cell.angle_alpha   90.00
_cell.angle_beta   90.00
_cell.angle_gamma   90.00
#
_symmetry.space_group_name_H-M   'P 1'
#
loop_
_entity.id
_entity.type
_entity.pdbx_description
1 polymer ?
#
loop_
_entity_poly.entity_id
_entity_poly.type
_entity_poly.pdbx_seq_one_letter_code
_entity_poly.pdbx_strand_id
1 'polypeptide(L)'
;MKQSENISDPTSIPQDIKRLRPSGGYRRLRSFQVATIIYDATVLFCERFLDKRSRTIDQMVQAARSGRQNIAEGSRAAATSSQTELKLVNVARASLDELLLDYEDFLRQRGKRQWHKDDREALAVRALGRKQEQQSSIDHSDPAAHWKIYAACLEHKDSEIVANTIICLIHQTNYLLDQQITALERQFIAEGGYREQLAAARLAERSKQNRVDQAQSNEQAHKKAPACPTCGKPMVLRTARKGKNAGSQFWGCAGYPNCRGTRAI
;
A
#
# COMPACT_ATOMS: atom_id res chain seq x y z
N MET A 1 -4.16 56.25 -9.41
CA MET A 1 -5.27 55.26 -9.40
C MET A 1 -5.02 54.31 -10.56
N LYS A 2 -4.82 53.00 -10.45
CA LYS A 2 -4.84 52.04 -9.34
C LYS A 2 -3.77 50.99 -9.66
N GLN A 3 -3.08 50.49 -8.63
CA GLN A 3 -2.30 49.25 -8.68
C GLN A 3 -3.27 48.10 -8.96
N SER A 4 -2.99 47.29 -9.99
CA SER A 4 -3.67 46.02 -10.21
C SER A 4 -3.00 44.97 -9.33
N GLU A 5 -3.68 44.62 -8.24
CA GLU A 5 -3.31 43.54 -7.34
C GLU A 5 -3.34 42.20 -8.09
N ASN A 6 -2.22 41.49 -8.02
CA ASN A 6 -2.06 40.14 -8.56
C ASN A 6 -2.75 39.17 -7.58
N ILE A 7 -4.03 38.89 -7.81
CA ILE A 7 -4.80 37.90 -7.05
C ILE A 7 -4.29 36.52 -7.47
N SER A 8 -3.43 35.93 -6.65
CA SER A 8 -3.01 34.53 -6.79
C SER A 8 -4.22 33.61 -6.63
N ASP A 9 -4.53 32.87 -7.70
CA ASP A 9 -5.60 31.88 -7.79
C ASP A 9 -5.44 30.77 -6.73
N PRO A 10 -6.38 30.62 -5.78
CA PRO A 10 -6.32 29.62 -4.72
C PRO A 10 -6.58 28.18 -5.21
N THR A 11 -6.76 27.97 -6.52
CA THR A 11 -7.16 26.68 -7.10
C THR A 11 -6.03 25.93 -7.79
N SER A 12 -4.78 26.39 -7.70
CA SER A 12 -3.63 25.65 -8.24
C SER A 12 -3.32 24.43 -7.35
N ILE A 13 -4.02 23.32 -7.62
CA ILE A 13 -3.71 22.01 -7.06
C ILE A 13 -2.26 21.68 -7.48
N PRO A 14 -1.33 21.48 -6.52
CA PRO A 14 0.05 21.15 -6.87
C PRO A 14 0.10 19.90 -7.74
N GLN A 15 0.68 20.01 -8.93
CA GLN A 15 0.71 18.95 -9.96
C GLN A 15 1.58 17.73 -9.60
N ASP A 16 1.99 17.54 -8.34
CA ASP A 16 2.76 16.37 -7.91
C ASP A 16 2.35 15.92 -6.49
N ILE A 17 1.08 15.56 -6.31
CA ILE A 17 0.67 14.82 -5.10
C ILE A 17 1.13 13.36 -5.27
N LYS A 18 2.38 13.09 -4.91
CA LYS A 18 2.87 11.72 -4.74
C LYS A 18 1.98 11.03 -3.69
N ARG A 19 1.26 9.98 -4.11
CA ARG A 19 0.42 9.20 -3.18
C ARG A 19 1.27 8.73 -1.99
N LEU A 20 0.70 8.82 -0.79
CA LEU A 20 1.38 8.40 0.44
C LEU A 20 1.72 6.90 0.42
N ARG A 21 0.85 6.07 -0.16
CA ARG A 21 1.05 4.63 -0.31
C ARG A 21 0.98 4.20 -1.79
N PRO A 22 1.84 3.28 -2.24
CA PRO A 22 1.73 2.66 -3.56
C PRO A 22 0.45 1.81 -3.65
N SER A 23 -0.07 1.61 -4.88
CA SER A 23 -1.28 0.81 -5.11
C SER A 23 -1.37 0.31 -6.55
N GLY A 24 -2.12 -0.77 -6.79
CA GLY A 24 -2.49 -1.21 -8.13
C GLY A 24 -1.44 -2.04 -8.87
N GLY A 25 -0.31 -2.35 -8.23
CA GLY A 25 0.77 -3.20 -8.78
C GLY A 25 0.47 -4.71 -8.79
N TYR A 26 -0.79 -5.11 -8.54
CA TYR A 26 -1.16 -6.51 -8.31
C TYR A 26 -0.80 -7.48 -9.44
N ARG A 27 -0.70 -7.02 -10.69
CA ARG A 27 -0.33 -7.88 -11.83
C ARG A 27 1.06 -8.49 -11.70
N ARG A 28 1.94 -7.86 -10.91
CA ARG A 28 3.29 -8.36 -10.61
C ARG A 28 3.33 -9.27 -9.38
N LEU A 29 2.25 -9.34 -8.61
CA LEU A 29 2.20 -10.21 -7.44
C LEU A 29 2.10 -11.66 -7.89
N ARG A 30 2.99 -12.49 -7.36
CA ARG A 30 2.97 -13.93 -7.60
C ARG A 30 1.65 -14.56 -7.17
N SER A 31 1.09 -14.12 -6.04
CA SER A 31 -0.23 -14.59 -5.57
C SER A 31 -1.32 -14.32 -6.60
N PHE A 32 -1.34 -13.14 -7.23
CA PHE A 32 -2.32 -12.79 -8.26
C PHE A 32 -2.14 -13.61 -9.54
N GLN A 33 -0.89 -13.80 -9.96
CA GLN A 33 -0.56 -14.58 -11.16
C GLN A 33 -1.01 -16.03 -11.01
N VAL A 34 -0.67 -16.68 -9.89
CA VAL A 34 -1.06 -18.07 -9.65
C VAL A 34 -2.57 -18.19 -9.41
N ALA A 35 -3.21 -17.25 -8.69
CA ALA A 35 -4.67 -17.18 -8.57
C ALA A 35 -5.38 -17.04 -9.92
N THR A 36 -4.75 -16.41 -10.90
CA THR A 36 -5.28 -16.33 -12.28
C THR A 36 -5.25 -17.70 -12.95
N ILE A 37 -4.14 -18.43 -12.83
CA ILE A 37 -4.05 -19.82 -13.34
C ILE A 37 -5.08 -20.72 -12.66
N ILE A 38 -5.24 -20.60 -11.33
CA ILE A 38 -6.24 -21.35 -10.58
C ILE A 38 -7.64 -21.07 -11.13
N TYR A 39 -8.00 -19.79 -11.31
CA TYR A 39 -9.30 -19.42 -11.86
C TYR A 39 -9.55 -20.04 -13.24
N ASP A 40 -8.62 -19.87 -14.18
CA ASP A 40 -8.77 -20.39 -15.54
C ASP A 40 -8.79 -21.94 -15.55
N ALA A 41 -7.96 -22.58 -14.72
CA ALA A 41 -7.91 -24.03 -14.55
C ALA A 41 -9.20 -24.57 -13.93
N THR A 42 -9.80 -23.86 -12.96
CA THR A 42 -11.07 -24.26 -12.35
C THR A 42 -12.21 -24.21 -13.36
N VAL A 43 -12.28 -23.16 -14.18
CA VAL A 43 -13.28 -23.07 -15.27
C VAL A 43 -13.14 -24.28 -16.20
N LEU A 44 -11.93 -24.55 -16.71
CA LEU A 44 -11.69 -25.67 -17.62
C LEU A 44 -11.91 -27.03 -16.95
N PHE A 45 -11.56 -27.18 -15.68
CA PHE A 45 -11.77 -28.41 -14.92
C PHE A 45 -13.26 -28.71 -14.78
N CYS A 46 -14.06 -27.72 -14.38
CA CYS A 46 -15.50 -27.84 -14.25
C CYS A 46 -16.16 -28.21 -15.59
N GLU A 47 -15.77 -27.55 -16.69
CA GLU A 47 -16.29 -27.85 -18.03
C GLU A 47 -16.00 -29.28 -18.50
N ARG A 48 -14.85 -29.84 -18.10
CA ARG A 48 -14.35 -31.14 -18.57
C ARG A 48 -14.79 -32.32 -17.70
N PHE A 49 -14.89 -32.12 -16.39
CA PHE A 49 -14.97 -33.23 -15.43
C PHE A 49 -16.17 -33.20 -14.50
N LEU A 50 -16.98 -32.13 -14.54
CA LEU A 50 -18.22 -32.03 -13.76
C LEU A 50 -19.45 -32.07 -14.67
N ASP A 51 -20.56 -32.54 -14.10
CA ASP A 51 -21.86 -32.46 -14.74
C ASP A 51 -22.30 -31.00 -14.85
N LYS A 52 -22.65 -30.56 -16.06
CA LYS A 52 -23.05 -29.18 -16.39
C LYS A 52 -24.24 -28.66 -15.58
N ARG A 53 -25.04 -29.54 -14.96
CA ARG A 53 -26.19 -29.20 -14.12
C ARG A 53 -25.83 -29.11 -12.65
N SER A 54 -24.60 -29.43 -12.27
CA SER A 54 -24.16 -29.40 -10.87
C SER A 54 -23.97 -27.97 -10.40
N ARG A 55 -24.63 -27.62 -9.28
CA ARG A 55 -24.43 -26.34 -8.58
C ARG A 55 -22.99 -26.16 -8.07
N THR A 56 -22.25 -27.26 -7.91
CA THR A 56 -20.83 -27.23 -7.54
C THR A 56 -19.99 -26.47 -8.56
N ILE A 57 -20.35 -26.45 -9.85
CA ILE A 57 -19.63 -25.67 -10.87
C ILE A 57 -19.64 -24.18 -10.50
N ASP A 58 -20.82 -23.63 -10.20
CA ASP A 58 -20.97 -22.20 -9.88
C ASP A 58 -20.20 -21.86 -8.60
N GLN A 59 -20.24 -22.75 -7.60
CA GLN A 59 -19.54 -22.57 -6.32
C GLN A 59 -18.02 -22.54 -6.51
N MET A 60 -17.45 -23.53 -7.18
CA MET A 60 -16.01 -23.61 -7.45
C MET A 60 -15.53 -22.41 -8.28
N VAL A 61 -16.24 -22.09 -9.37
CA VAL A 61 -15.86 -20.98 -10.25
C VAL A 61 -15.96 -19.64 -9.51
N GLN A 62 -16.98 -19.43 -8.67
CA GLN A 62 -17.07 -18.22 -7.84
C GLN A 62 -15.98 -18.14 -6.78
N ALA A 63 -15.68 -19.24 -6.08
CA ALA A 63 -14.61 -19.28 -5.09
C ALA A 63 -13.26 -18.90 -5.73
N ALA A 64 -12.94 -19.51 -6.87
CA ALA A 64 -11.74 -19.20 -7.64
C ALA A 64 -11.70 -17.72 -8.13
N ARG A 65 -12.84 -17.23 -8.65
CA ARG A 65 -12.99 -15.84 -9.10
C ARG A 65 -12.80 -14.86 -7.96
N SER A 66 -13.43 -15.11 -6.82
CA SER A 66 -13.36 -14.30 -5.61
C SER A 66 -11.93 -14.24 -5.08
N GLY A 67 -11.24 -15.39 -5.02
CA GLY A 67 -9.83 -15.46 -4.66
C GLY A 67 -8.97 -14.51 -5.48
N ARG A 68 -9.09 -14.57 -6.81
CA ARG A 68 -8.34 -13.68 -7.72
C ARG A 68 -8.73 -12.20 -7.60
N GLN A 69 -10.03 -11.90 -7.53
CA GLN A 69 -10.53 -10.52 -7.55
C GLN A 69 -10.16 -9.76 -6.29
N ASN A 70 -10.32 -10.37 -5.12
CA ASN A 70 -10.02 -9.73 -3.86
C ASN A 70 -8.53 -9.35 -3.72
N ILE A 71 -7.60 -10.10 -4.35
CA ILE A 71 -6.17 -9.68 -4.43
C ILE A 71 -6.02 -8.37 -5.23
N ALA A 72 -6.68 -8.27 -6.38
CA ALA A 72 -6.61 -7.08 -7.22
C ALA A 72 -7.29 -5.87 -6.55
N GLU A 73 -8.46 -6.08 -5.96
CA GLU A 73 -9.20 -5.04 -5.25
C GLU A 73 -8.45 -4.56 -4.01
N GLY A 74 -7.88 -5.48 -3.22
CA GLY A 74 -7.05 -5.16 -2.06
C GLY A 74 -5.86 -4.28 -2.43
N SER A 75 -5.12 -4.66 -3.47
CA SER A 75 -3.99 -3.88 -3.97
C SER A 75 -4.38 -2.49 -4.48
N ARG A 76 -5.58 -2.30 -5.04
CA ARG A 76 -6.07 -0.98 -5.44
C ARG A 76 -6.51 -0.14 -4.24
N ALA A 77 -7.14 -0.78 -3.24
CA ALA A 77 -7.57 -0.14 -2.00
C ALA A 77 -6.38 0.29 -1.12
N ALA A 78 -5.20 -0.31 -1.30
CA ALA A 78 -3.96 0.02 -0.57
C ALA A 78 -3.64 1.53 -0.53
N ALA A 79 -3.97 2.28 -1.59
CA ALA A 79 -3.73 3.72 -1.64
C ALA A 79 -4.57 4.52 -0.63
N THR A 80 -5.72 3.99 -0.20
CA THR A 80 -6.72 4.76 0.56
C THR A 80 -7.15 4.08 1.86
N SER A 81 -6.89 2.79 2.04
CA SER A 81 -7.28 2.07 3.26
C SER A 81 -6.46 0.78 3.46
N SER A 82 -5.52 0.81 4.41
CA SER A 82 -4.77 -0.37 4.84
C SER A 82 -5.69 -1.46 5.42
N GLN A 83 -6.75 -1.06 6.12
CA GLN A 83 -7.73 -2.00 6.70
C GLN A 83 -8.53 -2.73 5.61
N THR A 84 -8.94 -2.02 4.57
CA THR A 84 -9.66 -2.61 3.43
C THR A 84 -8.76 -3.54 2.65
N GLU A 85 -7.51 -3.13 2.40
CA GLU A 85 -6.49 -3.97 1.78
C GLU A 85 -6.33 -5.30 2.54
N LEU A 86 -6.07 -5.25 3.85
CA LEU A 86 -5.95 -6.44 4.70
C LEU A 86 -7.20 -7.32 4.68
N LYS A 87 -8.38 -6.70 4.78
CA LYS A 87 -9.66 -7.44 4.72
C LYS A 87 -9.83 -8.18 3.40
N LEU A 88 -9.55 -7.53 2.27
CA LEU A 88 -9.72 -8.15 0.95
C LEU A 88 -8.70 -9.27 0.74
N VAL A 89 -7.44 -9.11 1.16
CA VAL A 89 -6.45 -10.21 1.08
C VAL A 89 -6.88 -11.41 1.95
N ASN A 90 -7.47 -11.18 3.13
CA ASN A 90 -8.07 -12.24 3.94
C ASN A 90 -9.25 -12.93 3.24
N VAL A 91 -10.14 -12.18 2.59
CA VAL A 91 -11.24 -12.77 1.81
C VAL A 91 -10.69 -13.61 0.65
N ALA A 92 -9.67 -13.14 -0.06
CA ALA A 92 -9.02 -13.92 -1.11
C ALA A 92 -8.49 -15.27 -0.59
N ARG A 93 -7.84 -15.23 0.57
CA ARG A 93 -7.29 -16.41 1.26
C ARG A 93 -8.39 -17.39 1.68
N ALA A 94 -9.50 -16.90 2.20
CA ALA A 94 -10.66 -17.72 2.57
C ALA A 94 -11.34 -18.36 1.35
N SER A 95 -11.55 -17.59 0.28
CA SER A 95 -12.18 -18.12 -0.95
C SER A 95 -11.35 -19.24 -1.61
N LEU A 96 -10.02 -19.18 -1.52
CA LEU A 96 -9.17 -20.27 -2.01
C LEU A 96 -9.19 -21.52 -1.10
N ASP A 97 -9.44 -21.37 0.20
CA ASP A 97 -9.69 -22.53 1.08
C ASP A 97 -11.04 -23.18 0.81
N GLU A 98 -12.08 -22.39 0.52
CA GLU A 98 -13.36 -22.95 0.07
C GLU A 98 -13.17 -23.79 -1.19
N LEU A 99 -12.45 -23.24 -2.18
CA LEU A 99 -12.12 -23.96 -3.41
C LEU A 99 -11.25 -25.21 -3.16
N LEU A 100 -10.32 -25.15 -2.20
CA LEU A 100 -9.51 -26.30 -1.82
C LEU A 100 -10.39 -27.46 -1.37
N LEU A 101 -11.35 -27.20 -0.48
CA LEU A 101 -12.28 -28.20 0.02
C LEU A 101 -13.10 -28.82 -1.12
N ASP A 102 -13.53 -28.04 -2.11
CA ASP A 102 -14.25 -28.56 -3.29
C ASP A 102 -13.40 -29.56 -4.09
N TYR A 103 -12.10 -29.31 -4.26
CA TYR A 103 -11.20 -30.25 -4.95
C TYR A 103 -10.89 -31.50 -4.14
N GLU A 104 -10.72 -31.36 -2.82
CA GLU A 104 -10.53 -32.51 -1.91
C GLU A 104 -11.77 -33.40 -1.91
N ASP A 105 -12.96 -32.80 -1.88
CA ASP A 105 -14.23 -33.49 -2.00
C ASP A 105 -14.39 -34.17 -3.36
N PHE A 106 -14.00 -33.50 -4.45
CA PHE A 106 -14.01 -34.10 -5.79
C PHE A 106 -13.19 -35.40 -5.83
N LEU A 107 -11.98 -35.38 -5.27
CA LEU A 107 -11.08 -36.54 -5.24
C LEU A 107 -11.66 -37.65 -4.36
N ARG A 108 -12.03 -37.31 -3.12
CA ARG A 108 -12.56 -38.23 -2.11
C ARG A 108 -13.82 -38.94 -2.58
N GLN A 109 -14.79 -38.20 -3.14
CA GLN A 109 -16.07 -38.76 -3.60
C GLN A 109 -15.93 -39.68 -4.82
N ARG A 110 -14.82 -39.57 -5.56
CA ARG A 110 -14.55 -40.36 -6.78
C ARG A 110 -13.49 -41.45 -6.56
N GLY A 111 -13.06 -41.67 -5.32
CA GLY A 111 -12.04 -42.67 -4.98
C GLY A 111 -10.67 -42.38 -5.61
N LYS A 112 -10.37 -41.11 -5.89
CA LYS A 112 -9.10 -40.66 -6.47
C LYS A 112 -8.10 -40.34 -5.38
N ARG A 113 -6.81 -40.55 -5.65
CA ARG A 113 -5.74 -40.31 -4.69
C ARG A 113 -5.46 -38.81 -4.56
N GLN A 114 -5.48 -38.28 -3.34
CA GLN A 114 -4.91 -36.97 -3.03
C GLN A 114 -3.40 -37.11 -2.81
N TRP A 115 -2.60 -36.26 -3.45
CA TRP A 115 -1.15 -36.24 -3.28
C TRP A 115 -0.78 -35.67 -1.92
N HIS A 116 0.14 -36.33 -1.23
CA HIS A 116 0.77 -35.76 -0.05
C HIS A 116 1.76 -34.66 -0.47
N LYS A 117 2.03 -33.69 0.41
CA LYS A 117 2.91 -32.54 0.13
C LYS A 117 4.35 -32.91 -0.26
N ASP A 118 4.77 -34.13 0.08
CA ASP A 118 6.12 -34.67 -0.14
C ASP A 118 6.15 -35.71 -1.27
N ASP A 119 5.02 -35.97 -1.93
CA ASP A 119 4.97 -36.86 -3.09
C ASP A 119 5.73 -36.25 -4.28
N ARG A 120 6.28 -37.11 -5.12
CA ARG A 120 7.10 -36.72 -6.27
C ARG A 120 6.35 -35.77 -7.20
N GLU A 121 5.06 -36.03 -7.44
CA GLU A 121 4.20 -35.24 -8.31
C GLU A 121 3.93 -33.84 -7.72
N ALA A 122 3.60 -33.76 -6.44
CA ALA A 122 3.39 -32.50 -5.74
C ALA A 122 4.68 -31.65 -5.70
N LEU A 123 5.83 -32.28 -5.45
CA LEU A 123 7.14 -31.64 -5.49
C LEU A 123 7.49 -31.14 -6.89
N ALA A 124 7.14 -31.88 -7.94
CA ALA A 124 7.36 -31.47 -9.33
C ALA A 124 6.56 -30.19 -9.67
N VAL A 125 5.27 -30.14 -9.32
CA VAL A 125 4.43 -28.94 -9.52
C VAL A 125 5.01 -27.73 -8.76
N ARG A 126 5.48 -27.92 -7.53
CA ARG A 126 6.11 -26.86 -6.73
C ARG A 126 7.44 -26.39 -7.35
N ALA A 127 8.20 -27.29 -7.97
CA ALA A 127 9.44 -26.94 -8.63
C ALA A 127 9.24 -26.07 -9.89
N LEU A 128 8.15 -26.29 -10.64
CA LEU A 128 7.79 -25.46 -11.79
C LEU A 128 7.60 -23.99 -11.38
N GLY A 129 6.94 -23.76 -10.25
CA GLY A 129 6.73 -22.41 -9.72
C GLY A 129 8.03 -21.69 -9.33
N ARG A 130 9.01 -22.41 -8.78
CA ARG A 130 10.33 -21.84 -8.41
C ARG A 130 11.19 -21.49 -9.62
N LYS A 131 11.18 -22.34 -10.66
CA LYS A 131 11.96 -22.08 -11.89
C LYS A 131 11.50 -20.80 -12.58
N GLN A 132 10.20 -20.50 -12.52
CA GLN A 132 9.64 -19.27 -13.05
C GLN A 132 10.17 -18.01 -12.35
N GLU A 133 10.37 -18.06 -11.03
CA GLU A 133 10.89 -16.93 -10.25
C GLU A 133 12.35 -16.62 -10.60
N GLN A 134 13.13 -17.64 -10.98
CA GLN A 134 14.54 -17.51 -11.33
C GLN A 134 14.76 -16.99 -12.76
N GLN A 135 13.77 -17.08 -13.65
CA GLN A 135 13.85 -16.57 -15.02
C GLN A 135 13.30 -15.14 -15.12
N SER A 136 14.17 -14.15 -14.86
CA SER A 136 13.90 -12.70 -14.98
C SER A 136 13.56 -12.20 -16.39
N SER A 137 13.57 -13.05 -17.43
CA SER A 137 13.33 -12.66 -18.82
C SER A 137 11.87 -12.78 -19.27
N ILE A 138 10.97 -13.33 -18.43
CA ILE A 138 9.57 -13.52 -18.78
C ILE A 138 8.79 -12.27 -18.38
N ASP A 139 7.94 -11.76 -19.27
CA ASP A 139 6.95 -10.74 -18.89
C ASP A 139 5.99 -11.35 -17.86
N HIS A 140 6.27 -11.09 -16.59
CA HIS A 140 5.50 -11.60 -15.46
C HIS A 140 4.05 -11.06 -15.43
N SER A 141 3.67 -10.17 -16.33
CA SER A 141 2.28 -9.70 -16.46
C SER A 141 1.44 -10.49 -17.47
N ASP A 142 2.05 -11.35 -18.28
CA ASP A 142 1.38 -12.18 -19.28
C ASP A 142 0.81 -13.50 -18.69
N PRO A 143 -0.52 -13.65 -18.59
CA PRO A 143 -1.14 -14.88 -18.11
C PRO A 143 -0.85 -16.10 -19.00
N ALA A 144 -0.68 -15.91 -20.31
CA ALA A 144 -0.48 -17.01 -21.24
C ALA A 144 0.89 -17.67 -21.06
N ALA A 145 1.94 -16.87 -20.82
CA ALA A 145 3.27 -17.37 -20.47
C ALA A 145 3.23 -18.22 -19.18
N HIS A 146 2.43 -17.81 -18.20
CA HIS A 146 2.32 -18.53 -16.92
C HIS A 146 1.55 -19.85 -17.04
N TRP A 147 0.49 -19.88 -17.87
CA TRP A 147 -0.27 -21.09 -18.16
C TRP A 147 0.62 -22.19 -18.75
N LYS A 148 1.47 -21.84 -19.73
CA LYS A 148 2.36 -22.79 -20.43
C LYS A 148 3.24 -23.62 -19.51
N ILE A 149 3.62 -23.08 -18.35
CA ILE A 149 4.45 -23.77 -17.36
C ILE A 149 3.73 -24.98 -16.77
N TYR A 150 2.42 -24.85 -16.57
CA TYR A 150 1.59 -25.88 -15.94
C TYR A 150 0.72 -26.65 -16.93
N ALA A 151 0.69 -26.25 -18.20
CA ALA A 151 -0.17 -26.82 -19.25
C ALA A 151 -0.10 -28.35 -19.30
N ALA A 152 1.09 -28.95 -19.22
CA ALA A 152 1.25 -30.41 -19.22
C ALA A 152 0.46 -31.12 -18.10
N CYS A 153 0.31 -30.48 -16.94
CA CYS A 153 -0.43 -31.01 -15.80
C CYS A 153 -1.92 -30.60 -15.84
N LEU A 154 -2.22 -29.35 -16.20
CA LEU A 154 -3.59 -28.80 -16.20
C LEU A 154 -4.45 -29.27 -17.38
N GLU A 155 -3.82 -29.54 -18.53
CA GLU A 155 -4.50 -30.06 -19.72
C GLU A 155 -4.52 -31.59 -19.75
N HIS A 156 -4.00 -32.24 -18.71
CA HIS A 156 -3.94 -33.70 -18.61
C HIS A 156 -5.34 -34.33 -18.71
N LYS A 157 -5.45 -35.53 -19.32
CA LYS A 157 -6.73 -36.22 -19.53
C LYS A 157 -7.35 -36.78 -18.25
N ASP A 158 -6.51 -37.19 -17.30
CA ASP A 158 -6.93 -37.67 -15.99
C ASP A 158 -7.22 -36.51 -15.03
N SER A 159 -8.45 -36.46 -14.54
CA SER A 159 -8.91 -35.47 -13.56
C SER A 159 -8.22 -35.58 -12.20
N GLU A 160 -7.64 -36.73 -11.84
CA GLU A 160 -6.85 -36.87 -10.61
C GLU A 160 -5.60 -35.98 -10.67
N ILE A 161 -4.87 -36.03 -11.79
CA ILE A 161 -3.67 -35.22 -12.00
C ILE A 161 -4.02 -33.74 -12.03
N VAL A 162 -5.09 -33.36 -12.75
CA VAL A 162 -5.51 -31.96 -12.84
C VAL A 162 -5.94 -31.42 -11.48
N ALA A 163 -6.80 -32.13 -10.75
CA ALA A 163 -7.28 -31.69 -9.43
C ALA A 163 -6.14 -31.53 -8.43
N ASN A 164 -5.25 -32.53 -8.32
CA ASN A 164 -4.09 -32.43 -7.43
C ASN A 164 -3.11 -31.32 -7.82
N THR A 165 -2.96 -31.05 -9.12
CA THR A 165 -2.16 -29.91 -9.59
C THR A 165 -2.78 -28.59 -9.11
N ILE A 166 -4.10 -28.43 -9.23
CA ILE A 166 -4.79 -27.22 -8.78
C ILE A 166 -4.70 -27.08 -7.25
N ILE A 167 -4.86 -28.16 -6.48
CA ILE A 167 -4.62 -28.19 -5.03
C ILE A 167 -3.20 -27.68 -4.69
N CYS A 168 -2.18 -28.16 -5.41
CA CYS A 168 -0.80 -27.69 -5.22
C CYS A 168 -0.65 -26.19 -5.49
N LEU A 169 -1.34 -25.66 -6.50
CA LEU A 169 -1.34 -24.22 -6.82
C LEU A 169 -2.08 -23.41 -5.75
N ILE A 170 -3.20 -23.92 -5.23
CA ILE A 170 -3.94 -23.29 -4.14
C ILE A 170 -3.05 -23.19 -2.89
N HIS A 171 -2.41 -24.27 -2.46
CA HIS A 171 -1.51 -24.22 -1.31
C HIS A 171 -0.35 -23.22 -1.49
N GLN A 172 0.24 -23.14 -2.68
CA GLN A 172 1.27 -22.15 -2.98
C GLN A 172 0.73 -20.72 -2.90
N THR A 173 -0.47 -20.49 -3.44
CA THR A 173 -1.11 -19.17 -3.40
C THR A 173 -1.49 -18.77 -1.99
N ASN A 174 -2.05 -19.70 -1.21
CA ASN A 174 -2.39 -19.50 0.19
C ASN A 174 -1.17 -19.15 1.03
N TYR A 175 -0.05 -19.87 0.86
CA TYR A 175 1.21 -19.51 1.52
C TYR A 175 1.65 -18.07 1.20
N LEU A 176 1.56 -17.65 -0.08
CA LEU A 176 1.91 -16.28 -0.47
C LEU A 176 0.95 -15.24 0.12
N LEU A 177 -0.34 -15.56 0.21
CA LEU A 177 -1.34 -14.69 0.83
C LEU A 177 -1.10 -14.57 2.34
N ASP A 178 -0.77 -15.66 3.02
CA ASP A 178 -0.44 -15.65 4.46
C ASP A 178 0.80 -14.77 4.74
N GLN A 179 1.82 -14.83 3.88
CA GLN A 179 2.97 -13.93 3.94
C GLN A 179 2.59 -12.47 3.68
N GLN A 180 1.69 -12.20 2.73
CA GLN A 180 1.19 -10.86 2.44
C GLN A 180 0.38 -10.28 3.61
N ILE A 181 -0.50 -11.08 4.22
CA ILE A 181 -1.28 -10.71 5.42
C ILE A 181 -0.33 -10.34 6.56
N THR A 182 0.63 -11.22 6.85
CA THR A 182 1.65 -10.99 7.89
C THR A 182 2.45 -9.70 7.63
N ALA A 183 2.82 -9.43 6.38
CA ALA A 183 3.53 -8.21 6.01
C ALA A 183 2.67 -6.95 6.19
N LEU A 184 1.40 -7.00 5.80
CA LEU A 184 0.45 -5.90 5.96
C LEU A 184 0.19 -5.59 7.45
N GLU A 185 0.04 -6.62 8.28
CA GLU A 185 -0.13 -6.47 9.73
C GLU A 185 1.11 -5.83 10.38
N ARG A 186 2.31 -6.30 10.02
CA ARG A 186 3.57 -5.70 10.48
C ARG A 186 3.69 -4.24 10.06
N GLN A 187 3.35 -3.93 8.81
CA GLN A 187 3.37 -2.55 8.32
C GLN A 187 2.38 -1.68 9.10
N PHE A 188 1.16 -2.19 9.36
CA PHE A 188 0.15 -1.47 10.13
C PHE A 188 0.62 -1.17 11.56
N ILE A 189 1.28 -2.14 12.21
CA ILE A 189 1.86 -1.96 13.56
C ILE A 189 2.99 -0.93 13.55
N ALA A 190 3.87 -0.95 12.54
CA ALA A 190 5.06 -0.11 12.50
C ALA A 190 4.79 1.33 12.02
N GLU A 191 3.91 1.50 11.03
CA GLU A 191 3.69 2.78 10.33
C GLU A 191 2.32 3.41 10.61
N GLY A 192 1.45 2.71 11.34
CA GLY A 192 0.06 3.08 11.55
C GLY A 192 -0.82 2.91 10.30
N GLY A 193 -2.11 3.19 10.45
CA GLY A 193 -3.05 3.17 9.32
C GLY A 193 -2.94 4.39 8.42
N TYR A 194 -3.50 4.30 7.20
CA TYR A 194 -3.58 5.44 6.26
C TYR A 194 -4.15 6.74 6.88
N ARG A 195 -5.15 6.62 7.77
CA ARG A 195 -5.75 7.77 8.49
C ARG A 195 -4.74 8.44 9.42
N GLU A 196 -3.94 7.67 10.12
CA GLU A 196 -2.90 8.17 11.02
C GLU A 196 -1.78 8.85 10.23
N GLN A 197 -1.35 8.24 9.12
CA GLN A 197 -0.37 8.83 8.21
C GLN A 197 -0.86 10.16 7.62
N LEU A 198 -2.14 10.25 7.21
CA LEU A 198 -2.74 11.51 6.76
C LEU A 198 -2.80 12.56 7.88
N ALA A 199 -3.15 12.16 9.11
CA ALA A 199 -3.17 13.07 10.25
C ALA A 199 -1.76 13.60 10.57
N ALA A 200 -0.75 12.74 10.57
CA ALA A 200 0.64 13.12 10.74
C ALA A 200 1.13 14.06 9.63
N ALA A 201 0.81 13.76 8.36
CA ALA A 201 1.14 14.62 7.23
C ALA A 201 0.49 16.00 7.34
N ARG A 202 -0.78 16.08 7.77
CA ARG A 202 -1.49 17.35 8.02
C ARG A 202 -0.83 18.17 9.12
N LEU A 203 -0.40 17.54 10.22
CA LEU A 203 0.30 18.22 11.32
C LEU A 203 1.67 18.73 10.89
N ALA A 204 2.41 17.95 10.10
CA ALA A 204 3.69 18.36 9.53
C ALA A 204 3.53 19.58 8.61
N GLU A 205 2.52 19.60 7.75
CA GLU A 205 2.28 20.71 6.83
C GLU A 205 1.85 21.98 7.58
N ARG A 206 0.99 21.87 8.59
CA ARG A 206 0.65 22.99 9.49
C ARG A 206 1.90 23.55 10.20
N SER A 207 2.79 22.67 10.63
CA SER A 207 4.04 23.08 11.30
C SER A 207 4.98 23.82 10.36
N LYS A 208 5.05 23.41 9.08
CA LYS A 208 5.81 24.16 8.05
C LYS A 208 5.19 25.53 7.81
N GLN A 209 3.86 25.60 7.63
CA GLN A 209 3.16 26.86 7.41
C GLN A 209 3.41 27.84 8.58
N ASN A 210 3.25 27.37 9.82
CA ASN A 210 3.54 28.18 11.00
C ASN A 210 4.99 28.69 11.04
N ARG A 211 5.97 27.89 10.59
CA ARG A 211 7.37 28.33 10.49
C ARG A 211 7.57 29.39 9.41
N VAL A 212 6.90 29.26 8.27
CA VAL A 212 6.93 30.27 7.18
C VAL A 212 6.30 31.58 7.66
N ASP A 213 5.12 31.51 8.29
CA ASP A 213 4.43 32.68 8.82
C ASP A 213 5.25 33.38 9.93
N GLN A 214 5.90 32.60 10.80
CA GLN A 214 6.83 33.12 11.81
C GLN A 214 8.09 33.75 11.19
N ALA A 215 8.66 33.16 10.14
CA ALA A 215 9.80 33.74 9.44
C ALA A 215 9.42 35.07 8.77
N GLN A 216 8.26 35.12 8.09
CA GLN A 216 7.76 36.32 7.42
C GLN A 216 7.42 37.45 8.40
N SER A 217 6.75 37.12 9.51
CA SER A 217 6.45 38.10 10.58
C SER A 217 7.72 38.63 11.25
N ASN A 218 8.71 37.78 11.52
CA ASN A 218 10.01 38.21 12.04
C ASN A 218 10.75 39.12 11.05
N GLU A 219 10.73 38.79 9.76
CA GLU A 219 11.36 39.62 8.73
C GLU A 219 10.67 41.00 8.60
N GLN A 220 9.34 41.04 8.65
CA GLN A 220 8.58 42.30 8.66
C GLN A 220 8.83 43.12 9.93
N ALA A 221 8.88 42.48 11.10
CA ALA A 221 9.20 43.15 12.36
C ALA A 221 10.62 43.73 12.33
N HIS A 222 11.57 43.01 11.73
CA HIS A 222 12.95 43.47 11.56
C HIS A 222 13.07 44.65 10.57
N LYS A 223 12.24 44.70 9.50
CA LYS A 223 12.20 45.86 8.58
C LYS A 223 11.59 47.11 9.22
N LYS A 224 10.61 46.95 10.12
CA LYS A 224 9.99 48.08 10.86
C LYS A 224 10.81 48.52 12.08
N ALA A 225 11.76 47.70 12.52
CA ALA A 225 12.57 48.00 13.69
C ALA A 225 13.50 49.21 13.42
N PRO A 226 13.64 50.13 14.39
CA PRO A 226 14.62 51.18 14.27
C PRO A 226 16.06 50.64 14.33
N ALA A 227 17.00 51.38 13.74
CA ALA A 227 18.42 51.12 13.88
C ALA A 227 18.93 51.49 15.28
N CYS A 228 19.85 50.69 15.81
CA CYS A 228 20.49 50.92 17.10
C CYS A 228 21.41 52.16 17.03
N PRO A 229 21.29 53.11 17.98
CA PRO A 229 22.10 54.33 17.97
C PRO A 229 23.60 54.06 18.22
N THR A 230 23.97 52.88 18.75
CA THR A 230 25.36 52.53 19.09
C THR A 230 26.09 51.79 17.97
N CYS A 231 25.39 50.99 17.16
CA CYS A 231 26.05 50.12 16.17
C CYS A 231 25.30 49.96 14.84
N GLY A 232 24.17 50.64 14.64
CA GLY A 232 23.38 50.59 13.40
C GLY A 232 22.57 49.32 13.17
N LYS A 233 22.79 48.24 13.96
CA LYS A 233 22.01 47.00 13.87
C LYS A 233 20.54 47.20 14.24
N PRO A 234 19.60 46.42 13.69
CA PRO A 234 18.18 46.54 14.00
C PRO A 234 17.89 46.24 15.47
N MET A 235 16.86 46.90 16.01
CA MET A 235 16.45 46.76 17.40
C MET A 235 15.27 45.80 17.56
N VAL A 236 15.16 45.17 18.72
CA VAL A 236 14.08 44.23 19.07
C VAL A 236 13.31 44.81 20.26
N LEU A 237 11.99 44.71 20.24
CA LEU A 237 11.13 45.13 21.35
C LEU A 237 11.36 44.20 22.55
N ARG A 238 11.65 44.77 23.72
CA ARG A 238 11.91 44.02 24.96
C ARG A 238 11.09 44.62 26.09
N THR A 239 10.63 43.76 27.00
CA THR A 239 9.94 44.20 28.23
C THR A 239 10.92 44.19 29.40
N ALA A 240 10.99 45.28 30.14
CA ALA A 240 11.79 45.38 31.35
C ALA A 240 11.24 44.43 32.42
N ARG A 241 12.08 43.51 32.93
CA ARG A 241 11.67 42.47 33.89
C ARG A 241 11.80 42.87 35.36
N LYS A 242 12.59 43.89 35.68
CA LYS A 242 12.96 44.29 37.05
C LYS A 242 13.12 45.80 37.15
N GLY A 243 12.97 46.34 38.36
CA GLY A 243 13.15 47.77 38.66
C GLY A 243 11.86 48.59 38.51
N LYS A 244 11.99 49.93 38.64
CA LYS A 244 10.85 50.88 38.61
C LYS A 244 10.04 50.85 37.31
N ASN A 245 10.66 50.40 36.22
CA ASN A 245 10.05 50.30 34.90
C ASN A 245 9.64 48.86 34.55
N ALA A 246 9.55 47.96 35.53
CA ALA A 246 9.12 46.58 35.28
C ALA A 246 7.75 46.56 34.59
N GLY A 247 7.64 45.81 33.49
CA GLY A 247 6.45 45.75 32.64
C GLY A 247 6.44 46.74 31.47
N SER A 248 7.27 47.78 31.47
CA SER A 248 7.36 48.69 30.31
C SER A 248 8.17 48.08 29.17
N GLN A 249 7.82 48.43 27.93
CA GLN A 249 8.53 48.00 26.74
C GLN A 249 9.55 49.06 26.28
N PHE A 250 10.66 48.61 25.69
CA PHE A 250 11.68 49.46 25.09
C PHE A 250 12.34 48.73 23.91
N TRP A 251 12.97 49.46 22.99
CA TRP A 251 13.80 48.89 21.94
C TRP A 251 15.19 48.55 22.48
N GLY A 252 15.66 47.32 22.31
CA GLY A 252 17.04 46.91 22.64
C GLY A 252 17.76 46.34 21.41
N CYS A 253 19.07 46.57 21.29
CA CYS A 253 19.84 46.08 20.15
C CYS A 253 19.71 44.55 19.94
N ALA A 254 19.54 44.10 18.70
CA ALA A 254 19.55 42.66 18.36
C ALA A 254 20.92 42.00 18.66
N GLY A 255 22.01 42.78 18.70
CA GLY A 255 23.37 42.30 18.99
C GLY A 255 23.73 42.16 20.47
N TYR A 256 22.78 42.27 21.39
CA TYR A 256 23.02 41.99 22.82
C TYR A 256 23.49 40.53 23.02
N PRO A 257 24.47 40.24 23.89
CA PRO A 257 25.07 41.11 24.91
C PRO A 257 26.22 42.03 24.43
N ASN A 258 26.70 41.83 23.21
CA ASN A 258 27.86 42.53 22.66
C ASN A 258 27.58 44.02 22.36
N CYS A 259 26.33 44.38 22.12
CA CYS A 259 25.87 45.76 22.08
C CYS A 259 24.69 45.95 23.05
N ARG A 260 24.83 46.90 23.98
CA ARG A 260 23.81 47.22 24.99
C ARG A 260 22.97 48.46 24.65
N GLY A 261 22.98 48.91 23.39
CA GLY A 261 22.21 50.07 22.96
C GLY A 261 20.69 49.86 23.15
N THR A 262 20.02 50.85 23.73
CA THR A 262 18.58 50.86 23.98
C THR A 262 17.95 52.16 23.46
N ARG A 263 16.63 52.14 23.25
CA ARG A 263 15.82 53.30 22.85
C ARG A 263 14.43 53.18 23.46
N ALA A 264 13.88 54.29 23.94
CA ALA A 264 12.47 54.32 24.33
C ALA A 264 11.57 54.06 23.11
N ILE A 265 10.37 53.51 23.36
CA ILE A 265 9.32 53.38 22.35
C ILE A 265 8.69 54.75 22.13
#